data_AF-A0A7J9KCX4-F1
#
_entry.id   AF-A0A7J9KCX4-F1
#
_cell.length_a   1.000
_cell.length_b   1.000
_cell.length_c   1.000
_cell.angle_alpha   90.00
_cell.angle_beta   90.00
_cell.angle_gamma   90.00
#
_symmetry.space_group_name_H-M   'P 1'
#
loop_
_entity.id
_entity.type
_entity.pdbx_description
1 polymer ?
#
loop_
_entity_poly.entity_id
_entity_poly.type
_entity_poly.pdbx_seq_one_letter_code
_entity_poly.pdbx_strand_id
1 'polypeptide(L)'
;MHHDCPICFEFLFESRQNVTVLPCGHTIHTNCLKEMRDHFQYACPLCSKSVCDMSKVWEKFDEEIAATPMPQQYQNKMVRNRLDPLQRLRDKISSSVSCPGSEMPELQVIQY
;
A
#
# COMPACT_ATOMS: atom_id res chain seq x y z
N MET A 1 18.95 14.77 -15.17
CA MET A 1 18.20 14.36 -13.96
C MET A 1 16.83 13.94 -14.46
N HIS A 2 16.42 12.69 -14.24
CA HIS A 2 15.11 12.21 -14.70
C HIS A 2 14.04 12.70 -13.73
N HIS A 3 13.31 13.74 -14.14
CA HIS A 3 12.16 14.27 -13.40
C HIS A 3 10.86 13.86 -14.09
N ASP A 4 10.82 12.62 -14.59
CA ASP A 4 9.66 12.09 -15.30
C ASP A 4 8.76 11.33 -14.33
N CYS A 5 7.45 11.44 -14.53
CA CYS A 5 6.49 10.67 -13.75
C CYS A 5 6.60 9.19 -14.12
N PRO A 6 6.78 8.26 -13.16
CA PRO A 6 6.93 6.82 -13.43
C PRO A 6 5.65 6.14 -13.95
N ILE A 7 4.53 6.87 -14.02
CA ILE A 7 3.23 6.35 -14.44
C ILE A 7 2.94 6.72 -15.91
N CYS A 8 2.99 8.02 -16.24
CA CYS A 8 2.74 8.51 -17.59
C CYS A 8 4.00 8.76 -18.43
N PHE A 9 5.20 8.68 -17.83
CA PHE A 9 6.49 8.97 -18.47
C PHE A 9 6.64 10.40 -19.01
N GLU A 10 5.78 11.32 -18.60
CA GLU A 10 5.89 12.74 -18.92
C GLU A 10 6.69 13.50 -17.86
N PHE A 11 7.35 14.57 -18.28
CA PHE A 11 8.14 15.43 -17.39
C PHE A 11 7.25 16.14 -16.36
N LEU A 12 7.63 16.05 -15.09
CA LEU A 12 6.81 16.49 -13.94
C LEU A 12 6.51 17.99 -13.93
N PHE A 13 7.39 18.83 -14.47
CA PHE A 13 7.30 20.30 -14.34
C PHE A 13 6.93 21.03 -15.64
N GLU A 14 6.80 20.31 -16.75
CA GLU A 14 6.46 20.89 -18.07
C GLU A 14 5.00 20.58 -18.44
N SER A 15 4.43 19.53 -17.84
CA SER A 15 3.00 19.23 -17.97
C SER A 15 2.17 20.30 -17.24
N ARG A 16 0.98 20.63 -17.76
CA ARG A 16 -0.01 21.47 -17.06
C ARG A 16 -0.66 20.75 -15.86
N GLN A 17 -0.20 19.55 -15.52
CA GLN A 17 -0.83 18.69 -14.54
C GLN A 17 -0.20 18.95 -13.18
N ASN A 18 -1.02 19.09 -12.13
CA ASN A 18 -0.51 19.32 -10.78
C ASN A 18 0.33 18.12 -10.32
N VAL A 19 1.44 18.40 -9.63
CA VAL A 19 2.30 17.39 -8.99
C VAL A 19 1.97 17.25 -7.51
N THR A 20 2.20 16.06 -6.96
CA THR A 20 2.04 15.77 -5.54
C THR A 20 3.24 15.01 -5.01
N VAL A 21 3.62 15.30 -3.76
CA VAL A 21 4.66 14.59 -3.03
C VAL A 21 4.01 13.48 -2.22
N LEU A 22 4.45 12.24 -2.42
CA LEU A 22 4.01 11.07 -1.66
C LEU A 22 4.57 11.09 -0.23
N PRO A 23 3.98 10.36 0.73
CA PRO A 23 4.50 10.27 2.10
C PRO A 23 5.95 9.78 2.18
N CYS A 24 6.38 8.99 1.20
CA CYS A 24 7.75 8.51 1.07
C CYS A 24 8.75 9.54 0.52
N GLY A 25 8.29 10.73 0.12
CA GLY A 25 9.10 11.82 -0.44
C GLY A 25 9.22 11.82 -1.97
N HIS A 26 8.70 10.81 -2.67
CA HIS A 26 8.73 10.76 -4.14
C HIS A 26 7.59 11.57 -4.77
N THR A 27 7.83 12.17 -5.93
CA THR A 27 6.89 13.06 -6.64
C THR A 27 6.27 12.40 -7.86
N ILE A 28 4.94 12.50 -8.01
CA ILE A 28 4.19 12.05 -9.19
C ILE A 28 3.09 13.06 -9.54
N HIS A 29 2.48 12.95 -10.72
CA HIS A 29 1.30 13.76 -11.05
C HIS A 29 0.09 13.35 -10.18
N THR A 30 -0.71 14.33 -9.80
CA THR A 30 -1.97 14.15 -9.05
C THR A 30 -2.97 13.25 -9.78
N ASN A 31 -3.09 13.39 -11.10
CA ASN A 31 -3.94 12.53 -11.92
C ASN A 31 -3.43 11.09 -11.94
N CYS A 32 -2.11 10.89 -12.08
CA CYS A 32 -1.50 9.56 -12.01
C CYS A 32 -1.68 8.91 -10.63
N LEU A 33 -1.64 9.68 -9.53
CA LEU A 33 -1.96 9.17 -8.20
C LEU A 33 -3.42 8.70 -8.10
N LYS A 34 -4.34 9.43 -8.74
CA LYS A 34 -5.76 9.04 -8.79
C LYS A 34 -5.96 7.74 -9.59
N GLU A 35 -5.35 7.64 -10.76
CA GLU A 35 -5.40 6.42 -11.58
C GLU A 35 -4.81 5.21 -10.83
N MET A 36 -3.68 5.39 -10.13
CA MET A 36 -3.13 4.36 -9.25
C MET A 36 -4.16 3.89 -8.22
N ARG A 37 -4.89 4.81 -7.58
CA ARG A 37 -5.93 4.47 -6.60
C ARG A 37 -7.09 3.71 -7.24
N ASP A 38 -7.54 4.14 -8.42
CA ASP A 38 -8.63 3.50 -9.16
C ASP A 38 -8.27 2.05 -9.58
N HIS A 39 -6.97 1.77 -9.75
CA HIS A 39 -6.41 0.44 -10.02
C HIS A 39 -5.94 -0.32 -8.76
N PHE A 40 -6.30 0.14 -7.56
CA PHE A 40 -5.91 -0.47 -6.28
C PHE A 40 -4.38 -0.57 -6.05
N GLN A 41 -3.61 0.31 -6.66
CA GLN A 41 -2.15 0.38 -6.52
C GLN A 41 -1.76 1.40 -5.44
N TYR A 42 -1.62 0.91 -4.20
CA TYR A 42 -1.30 1.76 -3.04
C TYR A 42 0.19 1.83 -2.70
N ALA A 43 1.05 1.25 -3.52
CA ALA A 43 2.50 1.24 -3.33
C ALA A 43 3.19 2.22 -4.28
N CYS A 44 4.12 3.01 -3.75
CA CYS A 44 4.95 3.89 -4.55
C CYS A 44 5.78 3.07 -5.55
N PRO A 45 5.74 3.38 -6.85
CA PRO A 45 6.47 2.61 -7.88
C PRO A 45 8.00 2.69 -7.74
N LEU A 46 8.51 3.66 -6.98
CA LEU A 46 9.95 3.90 -6.83
C LEU A 46 10.56 3.22 -5.59
N CYS A 47 9.78 3.03 -4.53
CA CYS A 47 10.31 2.51 -3.25
C CYS A 47 9.39 1.52 -2.52
N SER A 48 8.23 1.21 -3.10
CA SER A 48 7.24 0.27 -2.58
C SER A 48 6.70 0.59 -1.18
N LYS A 49 6.90 1.81 -0.69
CA LYS A 49 6.21 2.34 0.50
C LYS A 49 4.78 2.72 0.15
N SER A 50 3.89 2.74 1.14
CA SER A 50 2.51 3.14 0.90
C SER A 50 2.39 4.60 0.45
N VAL A 51 1.41 4.86 -0.40
CA VAL A 51 1.02 6.22 -0.82
C VAL A 51 -0.04 6.85 0.07
N CYS A 52 -0.67 6.06 0.94
CA CYS A 52 -1.74 6.45 1.84
C CYS A 52 -1.76 5.61 3.12
N ASP A 53 -2.49 6.08 4.12
CA ASP A 53 -2.72 5.36 5.38
C ASP A 53 -3.63 4.14 5.17
N MET A 54 -3.08 2.95 5.40
CA MET A 54 -3.77 1.66 5.33
C MET A 54 -4.02 1.03 6.71
N SER A 55 -3.87 1.78 7.80
CA SER A 55 -4.05 1.30 9.18
C SER A 55 -5.33 0.48 9.38
N LYS A 56 -6.49 1.00 8.93
CA LYS A 56 -7.79 0.31 9.01
C LYS A 56 -7.86 -0.98 8.21
N VAL A 57 -7.13 -1.06 7.10
CA VAL A 57 -7.07 -2.27 6.28
C VAL A 57 -6.27 -3.34 7.03
N TRP A 58 -5.15 -2.95 7.65
CA TRP A 58 -4.35 -3.83 8.48
C TRP A 58 -5.09 -4.32 9.72
N GLU A 59 -5.89 -3.46 10.35
CA GLU A 59 -6.74 -3.84 11.49
C GLU A 59 -7.71 -4.98 11.12
N LYS A 60 -8.37 -4.89 9.96
CA LYS A 60 -9.23 -5.98 9.47
C LYS A 60 -8.47 -7.28 9.22
N PHE A 61 -7.28 -7.20 8.64
CA PHE A 61 -6.46 -8.40 8.45
C PHE A 61 -6.05 -9.02 9.78
N ASP A 62 -5.73 -8.21 10.80
CA ASP A 62 -5.42 -8.71 12.15
C ASP A 62 -6.62 -9.44 12.77
N GLU A 63 -7.83 -8.93 12.58
CA GLU A 63 -9.06 -9.59 13.02
C GLU A 63 -9.28 -10.94 12.31
N GLU A 64 -9.10 -11.00 10.99
CA GLU A 64 -9.24 -12.24 10.20
C GLU A 64 -8.19 -13.30 10.58
N ILE A 65 -6.95 -12.87 10.81
CA ILE A 65 -5.87 -13.75 11.27
C ILE A 65 -6.20 -14.29 12.68
N ALA A 66 -6.70 -13.44 13.57
CA ALA A 66 -7.13 -13.87 14.90
C ALA A 66 -8.31 -14.84 14.85
N ALA A 67 -9.23 -14.66 13.89
CA ALA A 67 -10.36 -15.56 13.65
C ALA A 67 -9.95 -16.92 13.06
N THR A 68 -8.76 -17.01 12.46
CA THR A 68 -8.23 -18.23 11.82
C THR A 68 -6.93 -18.69 12.48
N PRO A 69 -6.98 -19.16 13.75
CA PRO A 69 -5.78 -19.54 14.47
C PRO A 69 -5.07 -20.73 13.81
N MET A 70 -3.74 -20.69 13.86
CA MET A 70 -2.91 -21.78 13.34
C MET A 70 -3.26 -23.14 13.98
N PRO A 71 -3.34 -24.23 13.19
CA PRO A 71 -3.63 -25.57 13.72
C PRO A 71 -2.61 -26.00 14.79
N GLN A 72 -3.05 -26.86 15.72
CA GLN A 72 -2.27 -27.27 16.88
C GLN A 72 -0.87 -27.80 16.54
N GLN A 73 -0.75 -28.53 15.43
CA GLN A 73 0.52 -29.10 14.96
C GLN A 73 1.56 -28.05 14.56
N TYR A 74 1.14 -26.80 14.36
CA TYR A 74 2.00 -25.68 13.95
C TYR A 74 1.99 -24.53 14.95
N GLN A 75 1.30 -24.67 16.08
CA GLN A 75 1.33 -23.68 17.16
C GLN A 75 2.77 -23.46 17.63
N ASN A 76 3.14 -22.18 17.81
CA ASN A 76 4.46 -21.74 18.28
C ASN A 76 5.65 -22.14 17.38
N LYS A 77 5.40 -22.63 16.15
CA LYS A 77 6.48 -22.84 15.17
C LYS A 77 6.86 -21.51 14.54
N MET A 78 7.93 -20.93 15.04
CA MET A 78 8.51 -19.70 14.49
C MET A 78 9.48 -20.03 13.36
N VAL A 79 9.17 -19.56 12.15
CA VAL A 79 10.13 -19.54 11.04
C VAL A 79 11.11 -18.41 11.32
N ARG A 80 12.43 -18.69 11.26
CA ARG A 80 13.49 -17.68 11.40
C ARG A 80 13.54 -16.77 10.17
N ASN A 81 12.48 -16.03 9.91
CA ASN A 81 12.55 -14.83 9.10
C ASN A 81 12.75 -13.66 10.08
N ARG A 82 13.67 -12.75 9.76
CA ARG A 82 14.22 -11.78 10.73
C ARG A 82 13.18 -10.80 11.31
N LEU A 83 11.92 -10.84 10.85
CA LEU A 83 10.71 -10.22 11.41
C LEU A 83 9.50 -11.02 10.85
N ASP A 84 8.37 -11.04 11.56
CA ASP A 84 7.10 -11.54 11.03
C ASP A 84 6.84 -10.92 9.63
N PRO A 85 6.60 -11.71 8.57
CA PRO A 85 6.35 -11.19 7.23
C PRO A 85 5.26 -10.10 7.20
N LEU A 86 4.24 -10.23 8.05
CA LEU A 86 3.12 -9.29 8.15
C LEU A 86 3.53 -7.98 8.84
N GLN A 87 4.39 -8.05 9.85
CA GLN A 87 4.88 -6.87 10.56
C GLN A 87 5.78 -6.00 9.66
N ARG A 88 6.63 -6.62 8.82
CA ARG A 88 7.44 -5.89 7.82
C ARG A 88 6.61 -5.16 6.78
N LEU A 89 5.50 -5.75 6.36
CA LEU A 89 4.55 -5.11 5.45
C LEU A 89 3.90 -3.92 6.13
N ARG A 90 3.41 -4.09 7.37
CA ARG A 90 2.81 -3.02 8.16
C ARG A 90 3.73 -1.80 8.33
N ASP A 91 4.98 -2.01 8.71
CA ASP A 91 5.94 -0.92 8.98
C ASP A 91 6.37 -0.16 7.70
N LYS A 92 6.29 -0.81 6.52
CA LYS A 92 6.55 -0.16 5.23
C LYS A 92 5.35 0.63 4.69
N ILE A 93 4.16 0.37 5.24
CA ILE A 93 2.87 0.79 4.67
C ILE A 93 2.14 1.79 5.60
N SER A 94 2.67 2.11 6.78
CA SER A 94 2.05 3.02 7.75
C SER A 94 2.49 4.50 7.67
N SER A 95 3.27 4.93 6.67
CA SER A 95 3.66 6.35 6.55
C SER A 95 2.46 7.23 6.16
N SER A 96 2.06 8.10 7.09
CA SER A 96 0.76 8.75 7.25
C SER A 96 0.35 9.79 6.19
N VAL A 97 -0.79 9.55 5.52
CA VAL A 97 -1.84 10.54 5.19
C VAL A 97 -3.18 9.77 5.09
N SER A 98 -4.18 10.16 5.87
CA SER A 98 -5.54 9.60 5.81
C SER A 98 -6.18 9.91 4.45
N CYS A 99 -6.55 8.90 3.67
CA CYS A 99 -7.33 9.12 2.45
C CYS A 99 -8.82 9.17 2.80
N PRO A 100 -9.53 10.29 2.57
CA PRO A 100 -10.97 10.32 2.70
C PRO A 100 -11.59 9.64 1.47
N GLY A 101 -12.38 8.58 1.69
CA GLY A 101 -13.37 8.13 0.70
C GLY A 101 -13.07 6.89 -0.16
N SER A 102 -12.32 5.90 0.31
CA SER A 102 -12.30 4.58 -0.35
C SER A 102 -13.10 3.57 0.47
N GLU A 103 -14.39 3.40 0.15
CA GLU A 103 -15.08 2.15 0.44
C GLU A 103 -14.31 1.04 -0.28
N MET A 104 -13.75 0.11 0.49
CA MET A 104 -13.02 -1.02 -0.09
C MET A 104 -14.00 -1.89 -0.86
N PRO A 105 -13.67 -2.35 -2.07
CA PRO A 105 -14.40 -3.47 -2.64
C PRO A 105 -14.26 -4.64 -1.68
N GLU A 106 -15.37 -5.30 -1.36
CA GLU A 106 -15.30 -6.62 -0.71
C GLU A 106 -14.38 -7.49 -1.56
N LEU A 107 -13.22 -7.83 -0.98
CA LEU A 107 -12.42 -8.94 -1.48
C LEU A 107 -13.31 -10.16 -1.36
N GLN A 108 -14.01 -10.49 -2.46
CA GLN A 108 -14.74 -11.73 -2.57
C GLN A 108 -13.71 -12.84 -2.35
N VAL A 109 -13.75 -13.41 -1.15
CA VAL A 109 -13.01 -14.61 -0.80
C VAL A 109 -13.44 -15.66 -1.81
N ILE A 110 -12.60 -15.89 -2.81
CA ILE A 110 -12.74 -16.99 -3.75
C ILE A 110 -12.64 -18.28 -2.93
N GLN A 111 -13.81 -18.78 -2.51
CA GLN A 111 -13.94 -20.11 -1.95
C GLN A 111 -13.80 -21.09 -3.11
N TYR A 112 -12.69 -21.83 -3.13
CA TYR A 112 -12.53 -23.01 -3.95
C TYR A 112 -13.17 -24.22 -3.26
#